data_AF-A0A916KN04-F1
#
_entry.id   AF-A0A916KN04-F1
#
_cell.length_a   1.000
_cell.length_b   1.000
_cell.length_c   1.000
_cell.angle_alpha   90.00
_cell.angle_beta   90.00
_cell.angle_gamma   90.00
#
_symmetry.space_group_name_H-M   'P 1'
#
loop_
_entity.id
_entity.type
_entity.pdbx_description
1 polymer ?
#
loop_
_entity_poly.entity_id
_entity_poly.type
_entity_poly.pdbx_seq_one_letter_code
_entity_poly.pdbx_strand_id
1 'polypeptide(L)'
;MKNILTVAKKELRDNFSNKGMLIQALIMPLLFGFLYSNNLSSQTGLGLSLNGVVFYLSIMISAFMSYMFLSQAFVMEKYTRTIESLMCTPLSLRDILLGKVLGVSASTYPFVLLAVLIPIVRTGLENGEFILPSLAIFIQVLFVTPLVILGFVNLMGFLNLYVGLKEYRILNLIVFVPMFGLMGAGIGLASNIDAQWTLVGIVAGVALLLLGISTYLTRFLSRERIVTTLP
;
A
#
# COMPACT_ATOMS: atom_id res chain seq x y z
N MET A 1 16.14 7.69 16.82
CA MET A 1 15.26 8.47 15.90
C MET A 1 16.00 9.04 14.69
N LYS A 2 17.11 9.81 14.83
CA LYS A 2 17.87 10.32 13.67
C LYS A 2 18.24 9.23 12.65
N ASN A 3 18.73 8.08 13.12
CA ASN A 3 19.14 6.98 12.25
C ASN A 3 17.96 6.35 11.49
N ILE A 4 16.78 6.25 12.11
CA ILE A 4 15.56 5.70 11.49
C ILE A 4 15.12 6.62 10.33
N LEU A 5 15.15 7.93 10.55
CA LEU A 5 14.78 8.92 9.54
C LEU A 5 15.77 8.92 8.36
N THR A 6 17.06 8.70 8.63
CA THR A 6 18.07 8.58 7.57
C THR A 6 17.82 7.34 6.70
N VAL A 7 17.47 6.20 7.30
CA VAL A 7 17.06 5.00 6.54
C VAL A 7 15.80 5.30 5.72
N ALA A 8 14.77 5.89 6.32
CA ALA A 8 13.54 6.23 5.61
C ALA A 8 13.80 7.18 4.41
N LYS A 9 14.68 8.18 4.58
CA LYS A 9 15.05 9.12 3.51
C LYS A 9 15.83 8.44 2.40
N LYS A 10 16.72 7.49 2.73
CA LYS A 10 17.42 6.67 1.75
C LYS A 10 16.43 5.88 0.90
N GLU A 11 15.51 5.16 1.54
CA GLU A 11 14.49 4.33 0.85
C GLU A 11 13.58 5.18 -0.05
N LEU A 12 13.13 6.34 0.44
CA LEU A 12 12.37 7.30 -0.36
C LEU A 12 13.15 7.71 -1.61
N ARG A 13 14.43 8.06 -1.45
CA ARG A 13 15.27 8.48 -2.57
C ARG A 13 15.49 7.35 -3.57
N ASP A 14 15.73 6.14 -3.10
CA ASP A 14 15.99 4.98 -3.96
C ASP A 14 14.74 4.63 -4.78
N ASN A 15 13.56 4.65 -4.14
CA ASN A 15 12.27 4.46 -4.79
C ASN A 15 11.99 5.50 -5.89
N PHE A 16 12.29 6.79 -5.63
CA PHE A 16 12.11 7.85 -6.62
C PHE A 16 13.25 7.94 -7.65
N SER A 17 14.39 7.29 -7.41
CA SER A 17 15.49 7.25 -8.38
C SER A 17 15.29 6.17 -9.44
N ASN A 18 14.50 5.13 -9.13
CA ASN A 18 14.24 4.03 -10.05
C ASN A 18 13.16 4.41 -11.08
N LYS A 19 13.59 4.85 -12.29
CA LYS A 19 12.69 5.28 -13.36
C LYS A 19 11.68 4.20 -13.78
N GLY A 20 12.12 2.94 -13.88
CA GLY A 20 11.24 1.84 -14.30
C GLY A 20 10.12 1.58 -13.29
N MET A 21 10.47 1.65 -12.00
CA MET A 21 9.49 1.58 -10.91
C MET A 21 8.51 2.74 -10.94
N LEU A 22 9.01 3.97 -11.07
CA LEU A 22 8.17 5.17 -11.08
C LEU A 22 7.17 5.14 -12.22
N ILE A 23 7.57 4.68 -13.40
CA ILE A 23 6.65 4.53 -14.54
C ILE A 23 5.54 3.54 -14.20
N GLN A 24 5.86 2.36 -13.64
CA GLN A 24 4.84 1.39 -13.23
C GLN A 24 3.94 1.92 -12.10
N ALA A 25 4.54 2.61 -11.13
CA ALA A 25 3.87 3.24 -10.01
C ALA A 25 2.95 4.38 -10.45
N LEU A 26 3.20 5.02 -11.59
CA LEU A 26 2.34 6.06 -12.14
C LEU A 26 1.23 5.48 -13.02
N ILE A 27 1.55 4.47 -13.83
CA ILE A 27 0.59 3.81 -14.73
C ILE A 27 -0.53 3.15 -13.94
N MET A 28 -0.24 2.46 -12.83
CA MET A 28 -1.24 1.67 -12.10
C MET A 28 -2.37 2.53 -11.49
N PRO A 29 -2.09 3.58 -10.71
CA PRO A 29 -3.09 4.55 -10.27
C PRO A 29 -3.90 5.16 -11.40
N LEU A 30 -3.24 5.53 -12.52
CA LEU A 30 -3.91 6.13 -13.67
C LEU A 30 -4.88 5.14 -14.33
N LEU A 31 -4.41 3.92 -14.59
CA LEU A 31 -5.19 2.88 -15.25
C LEU A 31 -6.41 2.51 -14.41
N PHE A 32 -6.22 2.23 -13.12
CA PHE A 32 -7.33 1.83 -12.26
C PHE A 32 -8.24 3.01 -11.90
N GLY A 33 -7.70 4.21 -11.67
CA GLY A 33 -8.51 5.42 -11.50
C GLY A 33 -9.41 5.70 -12.70
N PHE A 34 -8.88 5.55 -13.91
CA PHE A 34 -9.64 5.72 -15.14
C PHE A 34 -10.69 4.61 -15.34
N LEU A 35 -10.32 3.34 -15.15
CA LEU A 35 -11.25 2.21 -15.28
C LEU A 35 -12.43 2.31 -14.31
N TYR A 36 -12.17 2.60 -13.03
CA TYR A 36 -13.23 2.76 -12.04
C TYR A 36 -14.09 3.98 -12.32
N SER A 37 -13.48 5.06 -12.82
CA SER A 37 -14.25 6.23 -13.25
C SER A 37 -15.19 5.90 -14.40
N ASN A 38 -14.77 5.18 -15.45
CA ASN A 38 -15.62 4.89 -16.61
C ASN A 38 -16.91 4.14 -16.25
N ASN A 39 -16.87 3.37 -15.16
CA ASN A 39 -18.04 2.66 -14.64
C ASN A 39 -18.99 3.56 -13.82
N LEU A 40 -18.53 4.73 -13.36
CA LEU A 40 -19.39 5.73 -12.70
C LEU A 40 -20.35 6.41 -13.69
N SER A 41 -19.98 6.50 -14.97
CA SER A 41 -20.69 7.26 -16.01
C SER A 41 -21.66 6.46 -16.87
N SER A 42 -21.64 5.12 -16.78
CA SER A 42 -22.55 4.28 -17.56
C SER A 42 -23.94 4.26 -16.93
N GLN A 43 -24.91 4.84 -17.64
CA GLN A 43 -26.36 4.73 -17.44
C GLN A 43 -26.87 3.27 -17.54
N THR A 44 -26.35 2.36 -16.73
CA THR A 44 -26.73 0.95 -16.73
C THR A 44 -27.00 0.48 -15.31
N GLY A 45 -28.09 0.94 -14.71
CA GLY A 45 -28.86 0.26 -13.63
C GLY A 45 -28.15 -0.12 -12.32
N LEU A 46 -26.84 0.02 -12.22
CA LEU A 46 -26.00 -0.23 -11.05
C LEU A 46 -25.60 1.14 -10.52
N GLY A 47 -26.36 1.66 -9.57
CA GLY A 47 -26.12 2.96 -8.93
C GLY A 47 -24.79 2.99 -8.18
N LEU A 48 -23.67 3.09 -8.90
CA LEU A 48 -22.33 3.20 -8.35
C LEU A 48 -22.21 4.53 -7.61
N SER A 49 -22.12 4.46 -6.29
CA SER A 49 -21.86 5.64 -5.47
C SER A 49 -20.39 6.06 -5.64
N LEU A 50 -20.15 7.34 -5.95
CA LEU A 50 -18.81 7.93 -5.96
C LEU A 50 -18.06 7.62 -4.65
N ASN A 51 -18.83 7.57 -3.57
CA ASN A 51 -18.40 7.22 -2.25
C ASN A 51 -17.82 5.80 -2.14
N GLY A 52 -18.54 4.78 -2.61
CA GLY A 52 -18.08 3.39 -2.61
C GLY A 52 -16.86 3.17 -3.49
N VAL A 53 -16.82 3.83 -4.66
CA VAL A 53 -15.67 3.76 -5.58
C VAL A 53 -14.41 4.34 -4.94
N VAL A 54 -14.47 5.55 -4.39
CA VAL A 54 -13.31 6.18 -3.75
C VAL A 54 -12.85 5.37 -2.53
N PHE A 55 -13.80 4.88 -1.72
CA PHE A 55 -13.51 4.01 -0.57
C PHE A 55 -12.71 2.78 -1.00
N TYR A 56 -13.25 2.02 -1.96
CA TYR A 56 -12.66 0.76 -2.40
C TYR A 56 -11.30 0.96 -3.09
N LEU A 57 -11.26 1.93 -4.01
CA LEU A 57 -10.07 2.24 -4.79
C LEU A 57 -8.93 2.68 -3.88
N SER A 58 -9.19 3.52 -2.88
CA SER A 58 -8.16 3.97 -1.93
C SER A 58 -7.52 2.81 -1.17
N ILE A 59 -8.29 1.83 -0.71
CA ILE A 59 -7.77 0.68 0.04
C ILE A 59 -6.99 -0.24 -0.90
N MET A 60 -7.57 -0.61 -2.04
CA MET A 60 -6.91 -1.54 -2.96
C MET A 60 -5.63 -0.98 -3.55
N ILE A 61 -5.64 0.27 -4.01
CA ILE A 61 -4.43 0.88 -4.58
C ILE A 61 -3.37 1.09 -3.50
N SER A 62 -3.77 1.41 -2.26
CA SER A 62 -2.82 1.55 -1.16
C SER A 62 -2.08 0.24 -0.89
N ALA A 63 -2.80 -0.87 -0.92
CA ALA A 63 -2.26 -2.18 -0.61
C ALA A 63 -1.42 -2.72 -1.78
N PHE A 64 -1.87 -2.55 -3.03
CA PHE A 64 -1.12 -2.91 -4.23
C PHE A 64 0.18 -2.11 -4.40
N MET A 65 0.12 -0.79 -4.19
CA MET A 65 1.29 0.08 -4.33
C MET A 65 2.31 -0.18 -3.22
N SER A 66 1.83 -0.34 -1.98
CA SER A 66 2.68 -0.78 -0.86
C SER A 66 3.42 -2.07 -1.20
N TYR A 67 2.72 -3.02 -1.81
CA TYR A 67 3.29 -4.30 -2.24
C TYR A 67 4.41 -4.12 -3.27
N MET A 68 4.19 -3.30 -4.31
CA MET A 68 5.20 -3.02 -5.33
C MET A 68 6.47 -2.37 -4.74
N PHE A 69 6.32 -1.36 -3.87
CA PHE A 69 7.45 -0.69 -3.23
C PHE A 69 8.22 -1.60 -2.29
N LEU A 70 7.51 -2.44 -1.53
CA LEU A 70 8.13 -3.39 -0.61
C LEU A 70 8.96 -4.47 -1.33
N SER A 71 8.51 -4.92 -2.50
CA SER A 71 9.25 -5.86 -3.34
C SER A 71 10.64 -5.29 -3.70
N GLN A 72 10.74 -3.99 -4.01
CA GLN A 72 12.03 -3.38 -4.29
C GLN A 72 12.88 -3.20 -3.03
N ALA A 73 12.29 -2.71 -1.94
CA ALA A 73 13.02 -2.43 -0.70
C ALA A 73 13.60 -3.69 -0.01
N PHE A 74 13.01 -4.87 -0.22
CA PHE A 74 13.46 -6.11 0.43
C PHE A 74 13.98 -7.16 -0.55
N VAL A 75 13.30 -7.41 -1.67
CA VAL A 75 13.65 -8.53 -2.56
C VAL A 75 14.87 -8.21 -3.38
N MET A 76 14.92 -6.99 -3.93
CA MET A 76 16.08 -6.57 -4.72
C MET A 76 17.32 -6.48 -3.83
N GLU A 77 17.17 -6.05 -2.58
CA GLU A 77 18.27 -6.09 -1.62
C GLU A 77 18.71 -7.51 -1.27
N LYS A 78 17.76 -8.46 -1.11
CA LYS A 78 18.08 -9.89 -0.91
C LYS A 78 18.83 -10.46 -2.11
N TYR A 79 18.38 -10.15 -3.32
CA TYR A 79 18.99 -10.64 -4.55
C TYR A 79 20.39 -10.08 -4.78
N THR A 80 20.60 -8.80 -4.44
CA THR A 80 21.90 -8.11 -4.59
C THR A 80 22.85 -8.36 -3.40
N ARG A 81 22.45 -9.15 -2.40
CA ARG A 81 23.18 -9.39 -1.13
C ARG A 81 23.52 -8.12 -0.34
N THR A 82 22.92 -6.98 -0.66
CA THR A 82 23.15 -5.72 0.05
C THR A 82 22.58 -5.74 1.47
N ILE A 83 21.65 -6.64 1.76
CA ILE A 83 21.11 -6.85 3.12
C ILE A 83 22.22 -7.23 4.11
N GLU A 84 23.23 -8.01 3.73
CA GLU A 84 24.31 -8.39 4.66
C GLU A 84 25.05 -7.16 5.19
N SER A 85 25.37 -6.21 4.30
CA SER A 85 26.01 -4.95 4.67
C SER A 85 25.14 -4.12 5.63
N LEU A 86 23.81 -4.17 5.45
CA LEU A 86 22.84 -3.48 6.29
C LEU A 86 22.75 -4.13 7.68
N MET A 87 22.88 -5.47 7.73
CA MET A 87 22.86 -6.27 8.96
C MET A 87 24.15 -6.13 9.79
N CYS A 88 25.26 -5.75 9.16
CA CYS A 88 26.52 -5.40 9.81
C CYS A 88 26.49 -4.01 10.48
N THR A 89 25.44 -3.21 10.26
CA THR A 89 25.31 -1.90 10.93
C THR A 89 24.98 -2.09 12.42
N PRO A 90 25.39 -1.17 13.30
CA PRO A 90 25.08 -1.24 14.72
C PRO A 90 23.59 -1.02 15.05
N LEU A 91 22.72 -0.85 14.05
CA LEU A 91 21.30 -0.58 14.24
C LEU A 91 20.52 -1.85 14.57
N SER A 92 19.52 -1.72 15.44
CA SER A 92 18.62 -2.83 15.73
C SER A 92 17.79 -3.19 14.48
N LEU A 93 17.42 -4.46 14.33
CA LEU A 93 16.57 -4.90 13.21
C LEU A 93 15.23 -4.16 13.17
N ARG A 94 14.72 -3.78 14.35
CA ARG A 94 13.47 -3.02 14.46
C ARG A 94 13.63 -1.60 13.94
N ASP A 95 14.76 -0.95 14.20
CA ASP A 95 15.03 0.40 13.68
C ASP A 95 15.17 0.39 12.16
N ILE A 96 15.79 -0.65 11.60
CA ILE A 96 15.91 -0.85 10.15
C ILE A 96 14.53 -1.08 9.52
N LEU A 97 13.74 -2.00 10.10
CA LEU A 97 12.40 -2.31 9.62
C LEU A 97 11.49 -1.07 9.68
N LEU A 98 11.46 -0.36 10.81
CA LEU A 98 10.67 0.86 10.95
C LEU A 98 11.10 1.95 9.96
N GLY A 99 12.40 2.11 9.73
CA GLY A 99 12.92 3.03 8.72
C GLY A 99 12.42 2.70 7.31
N LYS A 100 12.48 1.41 6.93
CA LYS A 100 11.95 0.92 5.64
C LYS A 100 10.44 1.11 5.53
N VAL A 101 9.69 0.79 6.58
CA VAL A 101 8.24 0.97 6.62
C VAL A 101 7.85 2.43 6.42
N LEU A 102 8.53 3.35 7.10
CA LEU A 102 8.28 4.79 6.94
C LEU A 102 8.65 5.30 5.55
N GLY A 103 9.77 4.84 4.98
CA GLY A 103 10.17 5.22 3.61
C GLY A 103 9.16 4.74 2.56
N VAL A 104 8.79 3.46 2.60
CA VAL A 104 7.85 2.85 1.65
C VAL A 104 6.44 3.43 1.77
N SER A 105 5.96 3.63 3.00
CA SER A 105 4.63 4.22 3.21
C SER A 105 4.54 5.66 2.70
N ALA A 106 5.57 6.47 2.96
CA ALA A 106 5.66 7.84 2.45
C ALA A 106 5.77 7.88 0.91
N SER A 107 6.49 6.95 0.28
CA SER A 107 6.53 6.80 -1.18
C SER A 107 5.17 6.42 -1.77
N THR A 108 4.39 5.61 -1.07
CA THR A 108 3.12 5.05 -1.57
C THR A 108 1.98 6.07 -1.54
N TYR A 109 1.90 6.87 -0.48
CA TYR A 109 0.81 7.81 -0.25
C TYR A 109 0.45 8.75 -1.42
N PRO A 110 1.41 9.44 -2.09
CA PRO A 110 1.08 10.35 -3.20
C PRO A 110 0.39 9.65 -4.38
N PHE A 111 0.73 8.38 -4.64
CA PHE A 111 0.10 7.62 -5.73
C PHE A 111 -1.34 7.21 -5.40
N VAL A 112 -1.65 6.97 -4.12
CA VAL A 112 -3.01 6.71 -3.68
C VAL A 112 -3.88 7.96 -3.84
N LEU A 113 -3.34 9.13 -3.47
CA LEU A 113 -4.02 10.41 -3.70
C LEU A 113 -4.30 10.63 -5.19
N LEU A 114 -3.31 10.37 -6.05
CA LEU A 114 -3.47 10.47 -7.51
C LEU A 114 -4.62 9.55 -7.98
N ALA A 115 -4.65 8.30 -7.54
CA ALA A 115 -5.68 7.34 -7.93
C ALA A 115 -7.10 7.78 -7.54
N VAL A 116 -7.25 8.41 -6.37
CA VAL A 116 -8.52 8.92 -5.85
C VAL A 116 -8.95 10.22 -6.53
N LEU A 117 -8.01 11.07 -6.95
CA LEU A 117 -8.33 12.33 -7.62
C LEU A 117 -8.98 12.12 -8.99
N ILE A 118 -8.60 11.08 -9.73
CA ILE A 118 -9.12 10.79 -11.08
C ILE A 118 -10.65 10.67 -11.12
N PRO A 119 -11.31 9.80 -10.32
CA PRO A 119 -12.77 9.68 -10.34
C PRO A 119 -13.48 10.95 -9.87
N ILE A 120 -12.89 11.73 -8.95
CA ILE A 120 -13.46 13.00 -8.48
C ILE A 120 -13.45 14.06 -9.59
N VAL A 121 -12.31 14.22 -10.28
CA VAL A 121 -12.19 15.20 -11.37
C VAL A 121 -13.09 14.81 -12.55
N ARG A 122 -13.12 13.52 -12.92
CA ARG A 122 -13.92 13.07 -14.06
C ARG A 122 -15.42 13.21 -13.83
N THR A 123 -15.91 12.88 -12.62
CA THR A 123 -17.33 13.10 -12.29
C THR A 123 -17.70 14.59 -12.24
N GLY A 124 -16.78 15.46 -11.82
CA GLY A 124 -16.96 16.91 -11.91
C GLY A 124 -17.04 17.43 -13.35
N LEU A 125 -16.22 16.87 -14.26
CA LEU A 125 -16.26 17.22 -15.68
C LEU A 125 -17.53 16.75 -16.39
N GLU A 126 -18.05 15.57 -16.02
CA GLU A 126 -19.22 14.97 -16.67
C GLU A 126 -20.54 15.57 -16.19
N ASN A 127 -20.67 15.86 -14.90
CA ASN A 127 -21.90 16.40 -14.31
C ASN A 127 -21.96 17.93 -14.29
N GLY A 128 -20.86 18.63 -14.60
CA GLY A 128 -20.78 20.10 -14.53
C GLY A 128 -20.76 20.67 -13.11
N GLU A 129 -20.93 19.84 -12.08
CA GLU A 129 -20.81 20.19 -10.67
C GLU A 129 -19.74 19.32 -9.99
N PHE A 130 -18.87 19.95 -9.20
CA PHE A 130 -17.92 19.23 -8.36
C PHE A 130 -18.64 18.60 -7.16
N ILE A 131 -19.10 17.37 -7.33
CA ILE A 131 -19.62 16.56 -6.24
C ILE A 131 -18.46 16.13 -5.37
N LEU A 132 -18.28 16.81 -4.24
CA LEU A 132 -17.30 16.42 -3.23
C LEU A 132 -17.73 15.10 -2.57
N PRO A 133 -16.81 14.14 -2.36
CA PRO A 133 -17.11 12.94 -1.58
C PRO A 133 -17.53 13.31 -0.15
N SER A 134 -18.27 12.40 0.50
CA SER A 134 -18.72 12.62 1.87
C SER A 134 -17.56 12.89 2.84
N LEU A 135 -17.82 13.64 3.91
CA LEU A 135 -16.82 13.97 4.94
C LEU A 135 -16.14 12.71 5.52
N ALA A 136 -16.89 11.60 5.62
CA ALA A 136 -16.38 10.31 6.09
C ALA A 136 -15.25 9.77 5.22
N ILE A 137 -15.37 9.91 3.89
CA ILE A 137 -14.39 9.39 2.93
C ILE A 137 -13.19 10.30 2.85
N PHE A 138 -13.41 11.61 2.99
CA PHE A 138 -12.30 12.55 3.10
C PHE A 138 -11.40 12.20 4.30
N ILE A 139 -11.99 11.92 5.47
CA ILE A 139 -11.27 11.47 6.65
C ILE A 139 -10.58 10.13 6.42
N GLN A 140 -11.25 9.20 5.73
CA GLN A 140 -10.66 7.91 5.40
C GLN A 140 -9.39 8.07 4.55
N VAL A 141 -9.46 8.81 3.45
CA VAL A 141 -8.32 8.99 2.53
C VAL A 141 -7.15 9.70 3.22
N LEU A 142 -7.46 10.68 4.08
CA LEU A 142 -6.43 11.50 4.73
C LEU A 142 -5.76 10.79 5.92
N PHE A 143 -6.53 10.05 6.74
CA PHE A 143 -6.03 9.48 8.00
C PHE A 143 -6.04 7.96 8.04
N VAL A 144 -7.11 7.32 7.55
CA VAL A 144 -7.24 5.86 7.64
C VAL A 144 -6.35 5.16 6.62
N THR A 145 -6.29 5.66 5.39
CA THR A 145 -5.44 5.11 4.33
C THR A 145 -3.96 5.08 4.69
N PRO A 146 -3.30 6.15 5.21
CA PRO A 146 -1.91 6.04 5.64
C PRO A 146 -1.71 5.06 6.79
N LEU A 147 -2.68 4.91 7.70
CA LEU A 147 -2.66 3.87 8.74
C LEU A 147 -2.70 2.46 8.14
N VAL A 148 -3.56 2.24 7.14
CA VAL A 148 -3.65 0.96 6.40
C VAL A 148 -2.32 0.66 5.70
N ILE A 149 -1.73 1.64 5.02
CA ILE A 149 -0.42 1.50 4.37
C ILE A 149 0.65 1.10 5.39
N LEU A 150 0.74 1.82 6.51
CA LEU A 150 1.74 1.51 7.54
C LEU A 150 1.57 0.10 8.10
N GLY A 151 0.34 -0.32 8.41
CA GLY A 151 0.05 -1.65 8.92
C GLY A 151 0.41 -2.75 7.93
N PHE A 152 0.00 -2.57 6.67
CA PHE A 152 0.26 -3.53 5.60
C PHE A 152 1.76 -3.64 5.28
N VAL A 153 2.45 -2.51 5.12
CA VAL A 153 3.90 -2.46 4.84
C VAL A 153 4.69 -3.07 6.00
N ASN A 154 4.29 -2.82 7.25
CA ASN A 154 4.97 -3.39 8.42
C ASN A 154 4.80 -4.91 8.50
N LEU A 155 3.58 -5.41 8.29
CA LEU A 155 3.29 -6.84 8.30
C LEU A 155 4.02 -7.55 7.15
N MET A 156 3.93 -7.03 5.93
CA MET A 156 4.61 -7.64 4.79
C MET A 156 6.12 -7.49 4.87
N GLY A 157 6.65 -6.38 5.39
CA GLY A 157 8.08 -6.19 5.63
C GLY A 157 8.62 -7.20 6.64
N PHE A 158 7.87 -7.47 7.72
CA PHE A 158 8.18 -8.54 8.66
C PHE A 158 8.22 -9.91 7.96
N LEU A 159 7.16 -10.26 7.22
CA LEU A 159 7.07 -11.54 6.51
C LEU A 159 8.20 -11.71 5.51
N ASN A 160 8.53 -10.66 4.76
CA ASN A 160 9.61 -10.68 3.79
C ASN A 160 10.97 -10.89 4.43
N LEU A 161 11.21 -10.39 5.65
CA LEU A 161 12.45 -10.68 6.38
C LEU A 161 12.46 -12.09 6.98
N TYR A 162 11.31 -12.57 7.47
CA TYR A 162 11.19 -13.87 8.12
C TYR A 162 11.35 -15.04 7.15
N VAL A 163 10.91 -14.85 5.90
CA VAL A 163 10.82 -15.91 4.88
C VAL A 163 12.08 -15.92 4.00
N GLY A 164 12.56 -17.12 3.65
CA GLY A 164 13.71 -17.31 2.74
C GLY A 164 13.38 -16.99 1.28
N LEU A 165 14.41 -16.93 0.43
CA LEU A 165 14.25 -16.54 -0.99
C LEU A 165 13.33 -17.48 -1.79
N LYS A 166 13.33 -18.78 -1.48
CA LYS A 166 12.49 -19.78 -2.18
C LYS A 166 11.02 -19.62 -1.78
N GLU A 167 10.78 -19.50 -0.48
CA GLU A 167 9.45 -19.34 0.11
C GLU A 167 8.87 -17.94 -0.20
N TYR A 168 9.71 -16.94 -0.45
CA TYR A 168 9.30 -15.60 -0.87
C TYR A 168 8.47 -15.63 -2.15
N ARG A 169 8.81 -16.50 -3.11
CA ARG A 169 8.05 -16.62 -4.37
C ARG A 169 6.61 -17.08 -4.11
N ILE A 170 6.44 -18.03 -3.19
CA ILE A 170 5.12 -18.54 -2.80
C ILE A 170 4.35 -17.46 -2.03
N LEU A 171 5.04 -16.72 -1.14
CA LEU A 171 4.42 -15.63 -0.40
C LEU A 171 3.91 -14.52 -1.33
N ASN A 172 4.73 -14.09 -2.30
CA ASN A 172 4.31 -13.14 -3.34
C ASN A 172 3.06 -13.66 -4.06
N LEU A 173 3.07 -14.91 -4.52
CA LEU A 173 1.92 -15.47 -5.23
C LEU A 173 0.64 -15.49 -4.40
N ILE A 174 0.73 -15.89 -3.12
CA ILE A 174 -0.40 -15.93 -2.17
C ILE A 174 -0.97 -14.53 -1.91
N VAL A 175 -0.15 -13.48 -1.94
CA VAL A 175 -0.61 -12.10 -1.69
C VAL A 175 -1.09 -11.43 -2.98
N PHE A 176 -0.34 -11.58 -4.06
CA PHE A 176 -0.57 -10.90 -5.33
C PHE A 176 -1.83 -11.41 -6.03
N VAL A 177 -2.08 -12.72 -6.04
CA VAL A 177 -3.24 -13.30 -6.75
C VAL A 177 -4.57 -12.80 -6.16
N PRO A 178 -4.81 -12.86 -4.83
CA PRO A 178 -6.01 -12.30 -4.24
C PRO A 178 -6.10 -10.78 -4.42
N MET A 179 -4.99 -10.04 -4.29
CA MET A 179 -5.00 -8.60 -4.52
C MET A 179 -5.46 -8.24 -5.93
N PHE A 180 -4.88 -8.88 -6.94
CA PHE A 180 -5.22 -8.61 -8.32
C PHE A 180 -6.64 -9.06 -8.64
N GLY A 181 -7.08 -10.21 -8.12
CA GLY A 181 -8.45 -10.70 -8.25
C GLY A 181 -9.49 -9.75 -7.63
N LEU A 182 -9.24 -9.27 -6.41
CA LEU A 182 -10.08 -8.27 -5.75
C LEU A 182 -10.09 -6.95 -6.53
N MET A 183 -8.95 -6.53 -7.09
CA MET A 183 -8.89 -5.29 -7.87
C MET A 183 -9.72 -5.36 -9.16
N GLY A 184 -9.81 -6.54 -9.79
CA GLY A 184 -10.69 -6.81 -10.93
C GLY A 184 -12.18 -6.94 -10.56
N ALA A 185 -12.50 -7.67 -9.48
CA ALA A 185 -13.86 -7.81 -8.97
C ALA A 185 -14.41 -6.53 -8.32
N GLY A 186 -13.51 -5.59 -8.02
CA GLY A 186 -13.80 -4.43 -7.20
C GLY A 186 -14.80 -3.43 -7.78
N ILE A 187 -14.99 -3.40 -9.09
CA ILE A 187 -16.03 -2.58 -9.72
C ILE A 187 -17.43 -3.03 -9.25
N GLY A 188 -17.67 -4.34 -9.17
CA GLY A 188 -18.93 -4.90 -8.66
C GLY A 188 -19.06 -4.88 -7.14
N LEU A 189 -17.94 -4.89 -6.41
CA LEU A 189 -17.97 -4.73 -4.95
C LEU A 189 -18.22 -3.26 -4.57
N ALA A 190 -17.64 -2.31 -5.30
CA ALA A 190 -17.78 -0.88 -5.03
C ALA A 190 -19.21 -0.37 -5.21
N SER A 191 -20.03 -0.98 -6.08
CA SER A 191 -21.44 -0.61 -6.27
C SER A 191 -22.33 -0.95 -5.07
N ASN A 192 -21.93 -1.95 -4.28
CA ASN A 192 -22.71 -2.41 -3.12
C ASN A 192 -22.25 -1.78 -1.81
N ILE A 193 -21.25 -0.90 -1.85
CA ILE A 193 -20.68 -0.27 -0.66
C ILE A 193 -21.29 1.12 -0.48
N ASP A 194 -22.19 1.24 0.49
CA ASP A 194 -22.55 2.53 1.07
C ASP A 194 -21.50 2.90 2.11
N ALA A 195 -20.51 3.70 1.71
CA ALA A 195 -19.42 4.14 2.57
C ALA A 195 -19.94 5.09 3.67
N GLN A 196 -20.43 4.48 4.76
CA GLN A 196 -20.87 5.12 5.98
C GLN A 196 -19.74 5.20 7.00
N TRP A 197 -19.91 6.06 8.01
CA TRP A 197 -18.99 6.21 9.15
C TRP A 197 -18.61 4.89 9.81
N THR A 198 -19.53 3.93 9.86
CA THR A 198 -19.31 2.59 10.43
C THR A 198 -18.22 1.82 9.69
N LEU A 199 -18.24 1.81 8.35
CA LEU A 199 -17.24 1.11 7.56
C LEU A 199 -15.86 1.75 7.69
N VAL A 200 -15.80 3.10 7.69
CA VAL A 200 -14.55 3.84 7.93
C VAL A 200 -13.97 3.50 9.30
N GLY A 201 -14.82 3.43 10.33
CA GLY A 201 -14.43 3.04 11.69
C GLY A 201 -13.90 1.60 11.77
N ILE A 202 -14.56 0.66 11.09
CA ILE A 202 -14.11 -0.74 11.04
C ILE A 202 -12.73 -0.84 10.36
N VAL A 203 -12.54 -0.18 9.21
CA VAL A 203 -11.24 -0.21 8.50
C VAL A 203 -10.15 0.43 9.34
N ALA A 204 -10.44 1.54 10.04
CA ALA A 204 -9.49 2.16 10.96
C ALA A 204 -9.12 1.22 12.12
N GLY A 205 -10.11 0.54 12.70
CA GLY A 205 -9.88 -0.47 13.74
C GLY A 205 -9.01 -1.62 13.26
N VAL A 206 -9.30 -2.17 12.07
CA VAL A 206 -8.49 -3.23 11.43
C VAL A 206 -7.07 -2.74 11.14
N ALA A 207 -6.89 -1.51 10.68
CA ALA A 207 -5.57 -0.93 10.43
C ALA A 207 -4.74 -0.81 11.72
N LEU A 208 -5.36 -0.35 12.81
CA LEU A 208 -4.72 -0.28 14.13
C LEU A 208 -4.38 -1.66 14.68
N LEU A 209 -5.27 -2.63 14.53
CA LEU A 209 -5.00 -4.02 14.90
C LEU A 209 -3.84 -4.60 14.09
N LEU A 210 -3.81 -4.39 12.77
CA LEU A 210 -2.71 -4.81 11.91
C LEU A 210 -1.39 -4.16 12.34
N LEU A 211 -1.40 -2.88 12.70
CA LEU A 211 -0.23 -2.19 13.23
C LEU A 211 0.22 -2.77 14.58
N GLY A 212 -0.71 -3.02 15.51
CA GLY A 212 -0.41 -3.61 16.81
C GLY A 212 0.16 -5.02 16.69
N ILE A 213 -0.46 -5.86 15.86
CA ILE A 213 -0.01 -7.23 15.60
C ILE A 213 1.35 -7.21 14.92
N SER A 214 1.52 -6.45 13.84
CA SER A 214 2.80 -6.39 13.12
C SER A 214 3.94 -5.87 13.99
N THR A 215 3.72 -4.83 14.79
CA THR A 215 4.72 -4.33 15.76
C THR A 215 5.05 -5.36 16.83
N TYR A 216 4.08 -6.12 17.32
CA TYR A 216 4.33 -7.23 18.25
C TYR A 216 5.17 -8.34 17.60
N LEU A 217 4.85 -8.72 16.36
CA LEU A 217 5.58 -9.75 15.60
C LEU A 217 7.05 -9.37 15.39
N THR A 218 7.39 -8.06 15.31
CA THR A 218 8.79 -7.62 15.17
C THR A 218 9.72 -8.11 16.29
N ARG A 219 9.16 -8.56 17.43
CA ARG A 219 9.93 -9.13 18.53
C ARG A 219 10.59 -10.47 18.21
N PHE A 220 10.05 -11.21 17.25
CA PHE A 220 10.55 -12.54 16.87
C PHE A 220 11.63 -12.52 15.79
N LEU A 221 12.05 -11.35 15.30
CA LEU A 221 13.16 -11.25 14.35
C LEU A 221 14.52 -11.46 15.05
N SER A 222 15.28 -12.45 14.57
CA SER A 222 16.66 -12.69 14.95
C SER A 222 17.60 -12.51 13.75
N ARG A 223 18.77 -11.90 13.99
CA ARG A 223 19.76 -11.62 12.92
C ARG A 223 20.29 -12.90 12.27
N GLU A 224 20.60 -13.89 13.10
CA GLU A 224 21.18 -15.17 12.68
C GLU A 224 20.29 -15.89 11.68
N ARG A 225 18.98 -15.94 11.91
CA ARG A 225 18.05 -16.60 11.00
C ARG A 225 17.98 -15.92 9.63
N ILE A 226 17.97 -14.58 9.59
CA ILE A 226 17.92 -13.83 8.32
C ILE A 226 19.16 -14.14 7.48
N VAL A 227 20.35 -14.13 8.10
CA VAL A 227 21.61 -14.42 7.39
C VAL A 227 21.64 -15.86 6.86
N THR A 228 21.12 -16.84 7.60
CA THR A 228 21.05 -18.24 7.14
C THR A 228 20.05 -18.49 6.00
N THR A 229 19.16 -17.53 5.72
CA THR A 229 18.18 -17.63 4.62
C THR A 229 18.63 -16.94 3.33
N LEU A 230 19.83 -16.35 3.33
CA LEU A 230 20.47 -15.77 2.16
C LEU A 230 21.16 -16.88 1.33
N PRO A 231 21.31 -16.69 0.01
CA PRO A 231 21.84 -17.70 -0.90
C PRO A 231 23.38 -17.70 -0.96
#